data_AF-A0AAT9HFZ7-F1
#
_entry.id   AF-A0AAT9HFZ7-F1
#
_cell.length_a   1.000
_cell.length_b   1.000
_cell.length_c   1.000
_cell.angle_alpha   90.00
_cell.angle_beta   90.00
_cell.angle_gamma   90.00
#
_symmetry.space_group_name_H-M   'P 1'
#
loop_
_entity.id
_entity.type
_entity.pdbx_description
1 polymer ?
#
loop_
_entity_poly.entity_id
_entity_poly.type
_entity_poly.pdbx_seq_one_letter_code
_entity_poly.pdbx_strand_id
1 'polypeptide(L)'
;MDPESFTQTDDEAVRKLLGQKSFAISANPQELVQNYRYNLEKQVKGATIEMIPVPLGPAGPVVLGGSRLENGMMISSKALEGDDFVALIQFVDWLWYSDAGQEFCKWGVENTTFTRSGPGEYALRPGITLMGSDPDAPKDLQKDFGFYNGVFTYGGSWALVSSSFGPDEKEFTDAMARREPLPTDPRTRCAPRSRSRPPSGTPR
;
A
#
# COMPACT_ATOMS: atom_id res chain seq x y z
N MET A 1 -6.79 21.00 14.13
CA MET A 1 -5.87 20.79 13.01
C MET A 1 -4.61 21.57 13.31
N ASP A 2 -3.44 20.94 13.16
CA ASP A 2 -2.15 21.59 13.37
C ASP A 2 -1.96 22.69 12.30
N PRO A 3 -1.62 23.94 12.66
CA PRO A 3 -1.38 25.01 11.68
C PRO A 3 -0.31 24.68 10.63
N GLU A 4 0.62 23.79 10.95
CA GLU A 4 1.72 23.39 10.09
C GLU A 4 1.44 22.10 9.31
N SER A 5 0.19 21.60 9.29
CA SER A 5 -0.18 20.32 8.65
C SER A 5 0.25 20.19 7.18
N PHE A 6 0.41 21.32 6.47
CA PHE A 6 0.80 21.35 5.06
C PHE A 6 2.28 21.67 4.83
N THR A 7 3.03 22.01 5.88
CA THR A 7 4.42 22.48 5.77
C THR A 7 5.39 21.69 6.63
N GLN A 8 4.90 21.02 7.67
CA GLN A 8 5.72 20.20 8.54
C GLN A 8 6.17 18.92 7.85
N THR A 9 7.30 18.41 8.30
CA THR A 9 7.80 17.07 8.00
C THR A 9 7.14 16.01 8.89
N ASP A 10 7.22 14.74 8.47
CA ASP A 10 6.74 13.63 9.29
C ASP A 10 7.44 13.60 10.66
N ASP A 11 8.76 13.78 10.71
CA ASP A 11 9.53 13.84 11.97
C ASP A 11 9.03 14.94 12.92
N GLU A 12 8.64 16.09 12.39
CA GLU A 12 8.06 17.18 13.20
C GLU A 12 6.69 16.81 13.74
N ALA A 13 5.84 16.17 12.91
CA ALA A 13 4.55 15.67 13.33
C ALA A 13 4.68 14.61 14.44
N VAL A 14 5.62 13.67 14.29
CA VAL A 14 5.92 12.64 15.31
C VAL A 14 6.41 13.29 16.61
N ARG A 15 7.34 14.25 16.54
CA ARG A 15 7.81 14.98 17.74
C ARG A 15 6.67 15.69 18.47
N LYS A 16 5.70 16.25 17.74
CA LYS A 16 4.51 16.88 18.34
C LYS A 16 3.60 15.87 19.02
N LEU A 17 3.38 14.70 18.41
CA LEU A 17 2.63 13.61 19.01
C LEU A 17 3.30 13.14 20.31
N LEU A 18 4.60 12.82 20.26
CA LEU A 18 5.37 12.36 21.42
C LEU A 18 5.49 13.44 22.51
N GLY A 19 5.55 14.71 22.10
CA GLY A 19 5.54 15.88 22.98
C GLY A 19 4.17 16.25 23.54
N GLN A 20 3.14 15.40 23.37
CA GLN A 20 1.77 15.63 23.85
C GLN A 20 1.12 16.90 23.31
N LYS A 21 1.54 17.35 22.12
CA LYS A 21 0.97 18.52 21.41
C LYS A 21 -0.08 18.15 20.38
N SER A 22 -0.18 16.86 20.03
CA SER A 22 -1.24 16.31 19.20
C SER A 22 -1.85 15.07 19.85
N PHE A 23 -3.15 14.88 19.66
CA PHE A 23 -3.90 13.70 20.11
C PHE A 23 -4.21 12.72 18.98
N ALA A 24 -4.06 13.14 17.72
CA ALA A 24 -4.33 12.33 16.56
C ALA A 24 -3.30 12.62 15.46
N ILE A 25 -2.95 11.58 14.71
CA ILE A 25 -2.05 11.65 13.56
C ILE A 25 -2.60 10.72 12.47
N SER A 26 -2.49 11.13 11.21
CA SER A 26 -2.72 10.24 10.08
C SER A 26 -1.40 9.61 9.69
N ALA A 27 -1.38 8.30 9.54
CA ALA A 27 -0.18 7.56 9.19
C ALA A 27 -0.54 6.22 8.54
N ASN A 28 0.48 5.56 7.99
CA ASN A 28 0.34 4.17 7.57
C ASN A 28 0.30 3.25 8.79
N PRO A 29 -0.36 2.07 8.73
CA PRO A 29 -0.48 1.16 9.88
C PRO A 29 0.85 0.77 10.52
N GLN A 30 1.92 0.69 9.73
CA GLN A 30 3.27 0.31 10.17
C GLN A 30 3.85 1.31 11.18
N GLU A 31 3.53 2.60 11.02
CA GLU A 31 4.03 3.69 11.88
C GLU A 31 3.53 3.56 13.32
N LEU A 32 2.33 3.01 13.51
CA LEU A 32 1.75 2.79 14.82
C LEU A 32 2.67 1.94 15.71
N VAL A 33 3.17 0.83 15.17
CA VAL A 33 4.03 -0.11 15.90
C VAL A 33 5.46 0.40 15.94
N GLN A 34 6.01 0.83 14.79
CA GLN A 34 7.42 1.19 14.67
C GLN A 34 7.78 2.47 15.43
N ASN A 35 6.96 3.50 15.32
CA ASN A 35 7.35 4.86 15.69
C ASN A 35 6.48 5.46 16.80
N TYR A 36 5.21 5.06 16.95
CA TYR A 36 4.32 5.71 17.90
C TYR A 36 4.19 4.96 19.22
N ARG A 37 3.68 3.73 19.20
CA ARG A 37 3.34 2.99 20.42
C ARG A 37 4.57 2.77 21.31
N TYR A 38 5.66 2.25 20.73
CA TYR A 38 6.91 2.02 21.46
C TYR A 38 7.48 3.28 22.11
N ASN A 39 7.46 4.42 21.39
CA ASN A 39 8.02 5.67 21.90
C ASN A 39 7.08 6.35 22.91
N LEU A 40 5.76 6.30 22.70
CA LEU A 40 4.77 6.84 23.64
C LEU A 40 4.79 6.10 24.97
N GLU A 41 4.83 4.77 24.97
CA GLU A 41 4.90 3.96 26.20
C GLU A 41 6.14 4.29 27.04
N LYS A 42 7.27 4.62 26.38
CA LYS A 42 8.51 5.01 27.05
C LYS A 42 8.52 6.44 27.57
N GLN A 43 7.93 7.38 26.83
CA GLN A 43 8.04 8.81 27.11
C GLN A 43 6.87 9.36 27.92
N VAL A 44 5.68 8.76 27.79
CA VAL A 44 4.43 9.27 28.36
C VAL A 44 3.75 8.15 29.15
N LYS A 45 3.94 8.16 30.47
CA LYS A 45 3.41 7.11 31.35
C LYS A 45 1.87 7.03 31.24
N GLY A 46 1.37 5.86 30.87
CA GLY A 46 -0.06 5.59 30.72
C GLY A 46 -0.68 6.07 29.40
N ALA A 47 0.13 6.52 28.43
CA ALA A 47 -0.35 6.80 27.09
C ALA A 47 -0.72 5.50 26.36
N THR A 48 -1.80 5.55 25.60
CA THR A 48 -2.21 4.53 24.65
C THR A 48 -2.40 5.17 23.28
N ILE A 49 -2.18 4.38 22.22
CA ILE A 49 -2.45 4.80 20.84
C ILE A 49 -2.95 3.61 20.03
N GLU A 50 -4.00 3.85 19.25
CA GLU A 50 -4.75 2.85 18.50
C GLU A 50 -5.21 3.41 17.15
N MET A 51 -5.46 2.52 16.19
CA MET A 51 -6.07 2.89 14.91
C MET A 51 -7.57 3.10 15.11
N ILE A 52 -8.03 4.34 14.94
CA ILE A 52 -9.47 4.64 14.98
C ILE A 52 -10.10 4.45 13.60
N PRO A 53 -11.29 3.83 13.49
CA PRO A 53 -12.05 3.84 12.24
C PRO A 53 -12.30 5.26 11.77
N VAL A 54 -12.31 5.47 10.45
CA VAL A 54 -12.50 6.82 9.87
C VAL A 54 -13.79 7.45 10.41
N PRO A 55 -13.78 8.67 10.97
CA PRO A 55 -14.97 9.28 11.53
C PRO A 55 -16.13 9.37 10.52
N LEU A 56 -17.37 9.23 11.01
CA LEU A 56 -18.56 9.29 10.16
C LEU A 56 -18.92 10.74 9.83
N GLY A 57 -19.17 11.00 8.55
CA GLY A 57 -19.71 12.27 8.07
C GLY A 57 -21.23 12.25 7.91
N PRO A 58 -21.82 13.34 7.37
CA PRO A 58 -23.25 13.45 7.12
C PRO A 58 -23.82 12.37 6.17
N ALA A 59 -22.98 11.79 5.32
CA ALA A 59 -23.35 10.69 4.42
C ALA A 59 -23.51 9.34 5.14
N GLY A 60 -23.25 9.27 6.45
CA GLY A 60 -23.34 8.03 7.23
C GLY A 60 -22.13 7.12 7.07
N PRO A 61 -22.28 5.81 7.36
CA PRO A 61 -21.19 4.82 7.34
C PRO A 61 -20.86 4.35 5.93
N VAL A 62 -20.37 5.25 5.10
CA VAL A 62 -19.91 4.95 3.73
C VAL A 62 -18.39 4.93 3.62
N VAL A 63 -17.89 4.16 2.66
CA VAL A 63 -16.49 4.21 2.20
C VAL A 63 -16.45 4.55 0.73
N LEU A 64 -15.39 5.23 0.28
CA LEU A 64 -15.18 5.47 -1.14
C LEU A 64 -15.14 4.12 -1.88
N GLY A 65 -15.81 4.06 -3.03
CA GLY A 65 -15.73 2.91 -3.91
C GLY A 65 -14.28 2.63 -4.31
N GLY A 66 -13.99 1.38 -4.67
CA GLY A 66 -12.62 0.98 -5.05
C GLY A 66 -12.11 1.82 -6.23
N SER A 67 -10.82 2.16 -6.20
CA SER A 67 -10.11 2.71 -7.36
C SER A 67 -9.84 1.62 -8.39
N ARG A 68 -9.79 1.98 -9.68
CA ARG A 68 -9.39 1.06 -10.76
C ARG A 68 -7.90 1.14 -11.07
N LEU A 69 -7.24 2.20 -10.62
CA LEU A 69 -5.83 2.49 -10.85
C LEU A 69 -5.21 2.88 -9.51
N GLU A 70 -4.18 2.16 -9.10
CA GLU A 70 -3.45 2.42 -7.87
C GLU A 70 -1.95 2.45 -8.18
N ASN A 71 -1.46 1.38 -8.81
CA ASN A 71 -0.09 1.19 -9.24
C ASN A 71 -0.05 0.60 -10.65
N GLY A 72 1.12 0.64 -11.29
CA GLY A 72 1.29 0.09 -12.64
C GLY A 72 2.72 0.17 -13.15
N MET A 73 2.95 -0.48 -14.28
CA MET A 73 4.21 -0.41 -15.03
C MET A 73 3.96 0.15 -16.43
N MET A 74 5.02 0.69 -17.04
CA MET A 74 5.04 1.03 -18.46
C MET A 74 6.14 0.24 -19.14
N ILE A 75 5.81 -0.36 -20.29
CA ILE A 75 6.78 -1.07 -21.12
C ILE A 75 7.24 -0.11 -22.22
N SER A 76 8.55 0.10 -22.32
CA SER A 76 9.14 0.96 -23.36
C SER A 76 8.84 0.39 -24.75
N SER A 77 8.59 1.27 -25.72
CA SER A 77 8.43 0.87 -27.12
C SER A 77 9.63 0.11 -27.68
N LYS A 78 10.83 0.32 -27.12
CA LYS A 78 12.06 -0.39 -27.49
C LYS A 78 11.99 -1.89 -27.23
N ALA A 79 11.10 -2.35 -26.34
CA ALA A 79 10.93 -3.77 -26.07
C ALA A 79 10.51 -4.56 -27.32
N LEU A 80 9.88 -3.89 -28.30
CA LEU A 80 9.51 -4.48 -29.60
C LEU A 80 10.72 -4.88 -30.45
N GLU A 81 11.89 -4.29 -30.20
CA GLU A 81 13.13 -4.58 -30.92
C GLU A 81 13.87 -5.79 -30.33
N GLY A 82 13.45 -6.29 -29.16
CA GLY A 82 14.09 -7.42 -28.49
C GLY A 82 13.56 -8.77 -28.96
N ASP A 83 14.47 -9.74 -29.08
CA ASP A 83 14.12 -11.12 -29.47
C ASP A 83 13.17 -11.80 -28.47
N ASP A 84 13.20 -11.37 -27.20
CA ASP A 84 12.41 -11.92 -26.09
C ASP A 84 11.10 -11.16 -25.82
N PHE A 85 10.62 -10.31 -26.74
CA PHE A 85 9.42 -9.49 -26.51
C PHE A 85 8.21 -10.31 -26.04
N VAL A 86 7.95 -11.45 -26.68
CA VAL A 86 6.83 -12.33 -26.31
C VAL A 86 7.01 -12.88 -24.90
N ALA A 87 8.22 -13.31 -24.54
CA ALA A 87 8.54 -13.82 -23.21
C ALA A 87 8.39 -12.73 -22.14
N LEU A 88 8.79 -11.49 -22.43
CA LEU A 88 8.57 -10.34 -21.55
C LEU A 88 7.09 -10.13 -21.24
N ILE A 89 6.23 -10.14 -22.26
CA ILE A 89 4.78 -9.96 -22.07
C ILE A 89 4.17 -11.14 -21.30
N GLN A 90 4.57 -12.38 -21.60
CA GLN A 90 4.14 -13.56 -20.85
C GLN A 90 4.57 -13.49 -19.39
N PHE A 91 5.79 -13.02 -19.11
CA PHE A 91 6.27 -12.83 -17.76
C PHE A 91 5.46 -11.77 -17.01
N VAL A 92 5.17 -10.62 -17.64
CA VAL A 92 4.33 -9.58 -17.04
C VAL A 92 2.92 -10.09 -16.74
N ASP A 93 2.32 -10.83 -17.67
CA ASP A 93 1.00 -11.44 -17.51
C ASP A 93 0.98 -12.40 -16.31
N TRP A 94 1.96 -13.29 -16.25
CA TRP A 94 2.13 -14.20 -15.12
C TRP A 94 2.35 -13.44 -13.80
N LEU A 95 3.22 -12.42 -13.79
CA LEU A 95 3.58 -11.66 -12.60
C LEU A 95 2.38 -10.92 -12.00
N TRP A 96 1.51 -10.35 -12.84
CA TRP A 96 0.38 -9.52 -12.39
C TRP A 96 -0.90 -10.30 -12.14
N TYR A 97 -1.19 -11.30 -12.99
CA TYR A 97 -2.52 -11.90 -13.05
C TYR A 97 -2.56 -13.34 -12.54
N SER A 98 -1.42 -14.00 -12.34
CA SER A 98 -1.40 -15.32 -11.73
C SER A 98 -1.31 -15.24 -10.21
N ASP A 99 -1.96 -16.19 -9.52
CA ASP A 99 -1.88 -16.32 -8.06
C ASP A 99 -0.42 -16.52 -7.60
N ALA A 100 0.35 -17.32 -8.37
CA ALA A 100 1.76 -17.57 -8.08
C ALA A 100 2.62 -16.32 -8.23
N GLY A 101 2.37 -15.49 -9.25
CA GLY A 101 3.08 -14.23 -9.47
C GLY A 101 2.80 -13.21 -8.38
N GLN A 102 1.56 -13.11 -7.92
CA GLN A 102 1.17 -12.22 -6.84
C GLN A 102 1.75 -12.66 -5.49
N GLU A 103 1.73 -13.96 -5.19
CA GLU A 103 2.40 -14.53 -4.01
C GLU A 103 3.92 -14.28 -4.07
N PHE A 104 4.53 -14.52 -5.23
CA PHE A 104 5.95 -14.27 -5.46
C PHE A 104 6.32 -12.81 -5.24
N CYS A 105 5.55 -11.87 -5.79
CA CYS A 105 5.81 -10.43 -5.61
C CYS A 105 5.70 -10.00 -4.15
N LYS A 106 4.78 -10.60 -3.39
CA LYS A 106 4.53 -10.23 -2.00
C LYS A 106 5.51 -10.86 -1.02
N TRP A 107 5.68 -12.17 -1.10
CA TRP A 107 6.39 -12.95 -0.09
C TRP A 107 7.73 -13.50 -0.57
N GLY A 108 7.95 -13.54 -1.89
CA GLY A 108 9.19 -14.00 -2.48
C GLY A 108 9.20 -15.49 -2.78
N VAL A 109 10.26 -16.18 -2.34
CA VAL A 109 10.49 -17.59 -2.66
C VAL A 109 10.27 -18.44 -1.41
N GLU A 110 9.33 -19.39 -1.50
CA GLU A 110 9.04 -20.32 -0.42
C GLU A 110 10.31 -21.08 0.02
N ASN A 111 10.46 -21.28 1.33
CA ASN A 111 11.64 -21.81 2.02
C ASN A 111 12.91 -20.93 1.98
N THR A 112 12.91 -19.83 1.22
CA THR A 112 14.02 -18.86 1.21
C THR A 112 13.67 -17.60 1.99
N THR A 113 12.50 -17.01 1.71
CA THR A 113 12.03 -15.78 2.37
C THR A 113 10.86 -16.02 3.31
N PHE A 114 10.01 -17.02 3.03
CA PHE A 114 8.87 -17.39 3.87
C PHE A 114 8.60 -18.90 3.87
N THR A 115 7.69 -19.35 4.72
CA THR A 115 7.04 -20.68 4.69
C THR A 115 5.53 -20.50 4.73
N ARG A 116 4.77 -21.44 4.13
CA ARG A 116 3.31 -21.41 4.10
C ARG A 116 2.71 -22.63 4.81
N SER A 117 1.73 -22.39 5.68
CA SER A 117 0.96 -23.46 6.35
C SER A 117 -0.46 -23.62 5.80
N GLY A 118 -0.94 -22.65 5.03
CA GLY A 118 -2.27 -22.65 4.42
C GLY A 118 -2.52 -21.37 3.61
N PRO A 119 -3.71 -21.23 3.00
CA PRO A 119 -4.08 -20.02 2.28
C PRO A 119 -4.06 -18.79 3.20
N GLY A 120 -3.29 -17.76 2.86
CA GLY A 120 -3.18 -16.55 3.69
C GLY A 120 -2.26 -16.69 4.91
N GLU A 121 -1.73 -17.89 5.18
CA GLU A 121 -0.88 -18.17 6.33
C GLU A 121 0.59 -18.23 5.93
N TYR A 122 1.25 -17.08 6.05
CA TYR A 122 2.64 -16.88 5.68
C TYR A 122 3.46 -16.55 6.93
N ALA A 123 4.60 -17.20 7.07
CA ALA A 123 5.58 -16.90 8.11
C ALA A 123 6.93 -16.58 7.45
N LEU A 124 7.54 -15.46 7.82
CA LEU A 124 8.89 -15.12 7.35
C LEU A 124 9.89 -16.15 7.86
N ARG A 125 10.93 -16.40 7.07
CA ARG A 125 12.05 -17.22 7.52
C ARG A 125 12.77 -16.52 8.69
N PRO A 126 13.36 -17.28 9.63
CA PRO A 126 14.04 -16.70 10.78
C PRO A 126 15.09 -15.65 10.38
N GLY A 127 15.09 -14.51 11.05
CA GLY A 127 16.01 -13.40 10.80
C GLY A 127 15.65 -12.51 9.61
N ILE A 128 14.43 -12.62 9.08
CA ILE A 128 13.89 -11.71 8.07
C ILE A 128 12.76 -10.89 8.70
N THR A 129 12.83 -9.57 8.54
CA THR A 129 11.75 -8.62 8.90
C THR A 129 10.98 -8.18 7.67
N LEU A 130 9.72 -7.82 7.87
CA LEU A 130 8.91 -7.14 6.88
C LEU A 130 8.29 -5.92 7.56
N MET A 131 8.52 -4.74 7.01
CA MET A 131 7.95 -3.50 7.54
C MET A 131 8.19 -3.37 9.05
N GLY A 132 9.43 -3.59 9.49
CA GLY A 132 9.83 -3.40 10.89
C GLY A 132 9.09 -4.31 11.90
N SER A 133 8.51 -5.44 11.45
CA SER A 133 7.88 -6.43 12.32
C SER A 133 8.84 -6.98 13.39
N ASP A 134 10.12 -7.05 13.04
CA ASP A 134 11.24 -7.36 13.93
C ASP A 134 12.35 -6.32 13.68
N PRO A 135 12.65 -5.43 14.65
CA PRO A 135 13.67 -4.39 14.50
C PRO A 135 15.10 -4.93 14.56
N ASP A 136 15.31 -6.11 15.14
CA ASP A 136 16.64 -6.71 15.35
C ASP A 136 17.00 -7.73 14.25
N ALA A 137 16.09 -7.97 13.30
CA ALA A 137 16.33 -8.90 12.20
C ALA A 137 17.49 -8.42 11.31
N PRO A 138 18.44 -9.31 10.97
CA PRO A 138 19.59 -8.95 10.13
C PRO A 138 19.26 -8.70 8.66
N LYS A 139 18.07 -9.11 8.20
CA LYS A 139 17.62 -8.95 6.82
C LYS A 139 16.20 -8.43 6.74
N ASP A 140 15.90 -7.70 5.69
CA ASP A 140 14.59 -7.13 5.38
C ASP A 140 14.10 -7.67 4.02
N LEU A 141 12.85 -8.14 3.97
CA LEU A 141 12.26 -8.74 2.78
C LEU A 141 12.27 -7.78 1.57
N GLN A 142 12.06 -6.48 1.81
CA GLN A 142 12.06 -5.46 0.76
C GLN A 142 13.48 -5.07 0.38
N LYS A 143 14.33 -4.76 1.37
CA LYS A 143 15.66 -4.19 1.10
C LYS A 143 16.65 -5.21 0.56
N ASP A 144 16.65 -6.43 1.12
CA ASP A 144 17.66 -7.43 0.80
C ASP A 144 17.22 -8.41 -0.30
N PHE A 145 15.91 -8.59 -0.49
CA PHE A 145 15.37 -9.54 -1.47
C PHE A 145 14.53 -8.89 -2.58
N GLY A 146 14.14 -7.62 -2.45
CA GLY A 146 13.38 -6.90 -3.48
C GLY A 146 11.90 -7.31 -3.59
N PHE A 147 11.38 -8.08 -2.64
CA PHE A 147 9.96 -8.47 -2.57
C PHE A 147 9.15 -7.47 -1.76
N TYR A 148 7.83 -7.69 -1.70
CA TYR A 148 6.89 -6.75 -1.11
C TYR A 148 6.97 -5.35 -1.75
N ASN A 149 7.18 -5.30 -3.07
CA ASN A 149 7.30 -4.04 -3.80
C ASN A 149 5.91 -3.46 -4.11
N GLY A 150 5.67 -2.20 -3.71
CA GLY A 150 4.40 -1.50 -3.90
C GLY A 150 3.89 -1.38 -5.35
N VAL A 151 4.69 -1.69 -6.37
CA VAL A 151 4.20 -1.78 -7.76
C VAL A 151 3.51 -3.11 -8.04
N PHE A 152 3.74 -4.15 -7.24
CA PHE A 152 3.30 -5.52 -7.53
C PHE A 152 2.52 -6.19 -6.38
N THR A 153 2.53 -5.64 -5.17
CA THR A 153 1.93 -6.27 -3.97
C THR A 153 0.43 -6.10 -3.76
N TYR A 154 -0.23 -5.19 -4.47
CA TYR A 154 -1.62 -4.81 -4.19
C TYR A 154 -2.67 -5.68 -4.89
N GLY A 155 -2.25 -6.69 -5.65
CA GLY A 155 -3.13 -7.65 -6.29
C GLY A 155 -3.46 -8.89 -5.44
N GLY A 156 -4.43 -9.66 -5.92
CA GLY A 156 -4.70 -11.03 -5.45
C GLY A 156 -5.84 -11.18 -4.47
N SER A 157 -5.93 -12.39 -3.90
CA SER A 157 -7.01 -12.75 -2.99
C SER A 157 -6.95 -11.94 -1.70
N TRP A 158 -8.11 -11.77 -1.04
CA TRP A 158 -8.16 -11.13 0.28
C TRP A 158 -7.22 -11.80 1.29
N ALA A 159 -7.10 -13.13 1.24
CA ALA A 159 -6.19 -13.88 2.09
C ALA A 159 -4.71 -13.49 1.86
N LEU A 160 -4.31 -13.28 0.60
CA LEU A 160 -2.97 -12.79 0.27
C LEU A 160 -2.79 -11.33 0.68
N VAL A 161 -3.75 -10.45 0.41
CA VAL A 161 -3.67 -9.03 0.77
C VAL A 161 -3.54 -8.86 2.29
N SER A 162 -4.41 -9.51 3.07
CA SER A 162 -4.43 -9.42 4.54
C SER A 162 -3.34 -10.23 5.25
N SER A 163 -2.59 -11.08 4.55
CA SER A 163 -1.59 -11.96 5.17
C SER A 163 -0.45 -11.24 5.90
N SER A 164 -0.13 -10.00 5.51
CA SER A 164 0.92 -9.19 6.13
C SER A 164 0.40 -8.22 7.19
N PHE A 165 -0.91 -8.18 7.43
CA PHE A 165 -1.51 -7.22 8.34
C PHE A 165 -1.25 -7.59 9.80
N GLY A 166 -0.81 -6.59 10.57
CA GLY A 166 -0.74 -6.69 12.02
C GLY A 166 -2.13 -6.76 12.67
N PRO A 167 -2.21 -7.09 13.96
CA PRO A 167 -3.50 -7.17 14.67
C PRO A 167 -4.32 -5.87 14.58
N ASP A 168 -3.68 -4.71 14.76
CA ASP A 168 -4.33 -3.39 14.71
C ASP A 168 -4.94 -3.12 13.32
N GLU A 169 -4.21 -3.45 12.26
CA GLU A 169 -4.65 -3.24 10.88
C GLU A 169 -5.83 -4.18 10.52
N LYS A 170 -5.83 -5.41 11.04
CA LYS A 170 -6.95 -6.35 10.90
C LYS A 170 -8.21 -5.81 11.59
N GLU A 171 -8.09 -5.37 12.84
CA GLU A 171 -9.23 -4.80 13.57
C GLU A 171 -9.79 -3.55 12.87
N PHE A 172 -8.90 -2.64 12.43
CA PHE A 172 -9.29 -1.47 11.67
C PHE A 172 -10.02 -1.86 10.37
N THR A 173 -9.46 -2.82 9.62
CA THR A 173 -10.04 -3.24 8.34
C THR A 173 -11.38 -3.94 8.52
N ASP A 174 -11.53 -4.78 9.53
CA ASP A 174 -12.80 -5.41 9.89
C ASP A 174 -13.85 -4.36 10.28
N ALA A 175 -13.43 -3.27 10.94
CA ALA A 175 -14.31 -2.16 11.26
C ALA A 175 -14.74 -1.34 10.03
N MET A 176 -13.83 -1.13 9.09
CA MET A 176 -14.11 -0.41 7.85
C MET A 176 -14.94 -1.27 6.87
N ALA A 177 -14.74 -2.58 6.83
CA ALA A 177 -15.45 -3.52 5.95
C ALA A 177 -16.96 -3.61 6.24
N ARG A 178 -17.41 -3.15 7.42
CA ARG A 178 -18.84 -3.07 7.78
C ARG A 178 -19.58 -1.89 7.13
N ARG A 179 -18.86 -1.02 6.41
CA ARG A 179 -19.40 0.20 5.80
C ARG A 179 -19.84 -0.04 4.36
N GLU A 180 -20.78 0.77 3.90
CA GLU A 180 -21.30 0.67 2.54
C GLU A 180 -20.30 1.29 1.53
N PRO A 181 -19.83 0.54 0.52
CA PRO A 181 -18.99 1.10 -0.52
C PRO A 181 -19.82 1.94 -1.48
N LEU A 182 -19.40 3.17 -1.71
CA LEU A 182 -19.96 4.01 -2.77
C LEU A 182 -19.69 3.38 -4.15
N PRO A 183 -20.53 3.65 -5.16
CA PRO A 183 -20.28 3.18 -6.52
C PRO A 183 -18.91 3.65 -7.03
N THR A 184 -18.14 2.75 -7.65
CA THR A 184 -16.94 3.13 -8.40
C THR A 184 -17.33 3.93 -9.64
N ASP A 185 -16.65 5.04 -9.88
CA ASP A 185 -16.88 5.87 -11.06
C ASP A 185 -16.81 5.05 -12.36
N PRO A 186 -17.67 5.36 -13.35
CA PRO A 186 -17.64 4.70 -14.65
C PRO A 186 -16.29 4.93 -15.32
N ARG A 187 -15.83 3.95 -16.12
CA ARG A 187 -14.60 4.09 -16.91
C ARG A 187 -14.69 5.37 -17.74
N THR A 188 -13.79 6.32 -17.48
CA THR A 188 -13.60 7.46 -18.37
C THR A 188 -13.26 6.90 -19.75
N ARG A 189 -14.12 7.17 -20.74
CA ARG A 189 -13.79 6.90 -22.14
C ARG A 189 -12.47 7.63 -22.41
N CYS A 190 -11.49 6.96 -23.01
CA CYS A 190 -10.44 7.70 -23.70
C CYS A 190 -11.15 8.63 -24.67
N ALA A 191 -11.18 9.93 -24.37
CA ALA A 191 -11.62 10.91 -25.34
C ALA A 191 -10.71 10.69 -26.56
N PRO A 192 -11.26 10.53 -27.78
CA PRO A 192 -10.41 10.53 -28.96
C PRO A 192 -9.59 11.82 -28.87
N ARG A 193 -8.26 11.70 -28.95
CA ARG A 193 -7.33 12.83 -29.06
C ARG A 193 -8.03 13.87 -29.92
N SER A 194 -8.38 15.02 -29.34
CA SER A 194 -8.81 16.14 -30.16
C SER A 194 -7.65 16.38 -31.11
N ARG A 195 -7.85 16.02 -32.39
CA ARG A 195 -6.94 16.46 -33.44
C ARG A 195 -6.92 17.97 -33.29
N SER A 196 -5.75 18.50 -32.97
CA SER A 196 -5.47 19.92 -32.89
C SER A 196 -6.24 20.63 -34.00
N ARG A 197 -7.18 21.48 -33.59
CA ARG A 197 -7.91 22.38 -34.48
C ARG A 197 -6.83 23.13 -35.29
N PRO A 198 -6.79 23.07 -36.63
CA PRO A 198 -5.80 23.84 -37.37
C PRO A 198 -6.02 25.33 -37.07
N PRO A 199 -4.96 26.14 -36.98
CA PRO A 199 -5.11 27.56 -36.73
C PRO A 199 -5.99 28.15 -37.83
N SER A 200 -7.02 28.88 -37.44
CA SER A 200 -7.88 29.62 -38.35
C SER A 200 -7.03 30.67 -39.06
N GLY A 201 -6.53 30.32 -40.24
CA GLY A 201 -5.94 31.28 -41.17
C GLY A 201 -7.07 32.12 -41.76
N THR A 202 -7.07 33.41 -41.45
CA THR A 202 -7.85 34.41 -42.15
C THR A 202 -7.24 34.61 -43.55
N PRO A 203 -8.00 34.48 -44.64
CA PRO A 203 -7.53 34.90 -45.95
C PRO A 203 -7.53 36.44 -46.00
N ARG A 204 -6.43 37.03 -46.49
CA ARG A 204 -6.46 38.33 -47.15
C ARG A 204 -6.84 38.14 -48.61
#